data_AF-A0A0K1E0S3-F1
#
_entry.id   AF-A0A0K1E0S3-F1
#
_cell.length_a   1.000
_cell.length_b   1.000
_cell.length_c   1.000
_cell.angle_alpha   90.00
_cell.angle_beta   90.00
_cell.angle_gamma   90.00
#
_symmetry.space_group_name_H-M   'P 1'
#
loop_
_entity.id
_entity.type
_entity.pdbx_description
1 polymer ?
#
loop_
_entity_poly.entity_id
_entity_poly.type
_entity_poly.pdbx_seq_one_letter_code
_entity_poly.pdbx_strand_id
1 'polypeptide(L)'
;MVTLNGELAYLAGALRDGTVVIRSGYDYEVRLAQKSREWLEVLNDLFARIFGRSGSIYREKRRGASGAVRAYYVLRIFDKRVVGELIRLFDIATPQTRWGTPDIIRRAGADIVKHYVRGFFDAEGGLPKDPTRAKQHYISFDQANLDALAFIRSQLAQMGYRPTRITKTGSVWQFRLTRRADIMRFKNEIGSWHPEKKRRLDLLYASLGRQDLLFPSSPLHPSAQLPPPPELAGGHHKG
;
A
#
# COMPACT_ATOMS: atom_id res chain seq x y z
N MET A 1 22.50 17.78 4.05
CA MET A 1 21.95 16.75 3.13
C MET A 1 20.76 16.11 3.79
N VAL A 2 19.68 15.82 3.05
CA VAL A 2 18.52 15.09 3.57
C VAL A 2 18.91 13.62 3.80
N THR A 3 18.69 13.12 5.01
CA THR A 3 18.97 11.73 5.41
C THR A 3 17.72 10.88 5.27
N LEU A 4 17.87 9.61 4.88
CA LEU A 4 16.76 8.67 4.80
C LEU A 4 16.15 8.43 6.19
N ASN A 5 14.85 8.66 6.30
CA ASN A 5 14.03 8.34 7.47
C ASN A 5 12.63 7.87 7.02
N GLY A 6 11.75 7.55 7.98
CA GLY A 6 10.40 7.08 7.67
C GLY A 6 9.57 8.08 6.86
N GLU A 7 9.76 9.38 7.06
CA GLU A 7 9.01 10.41 6.35
C GLU A 7 9.45 10.55 4.90
N LEU A 8 10.75 10.54 4.64
CA LEU A 8 11.31 10.55 3.30
C LEU A 8 10.93 9.27 2.54
N ALA A 9 10.95 8.12 3.21
CA ALA A 9 10.54 6.85 2.62
C ALA A 9 9.05 6.83 2.29
N TYR A 10 8.19 7.33 3.19
CA TYR A 10 6.77 7.51 2.92
C TYR A 10 6.55 8.44 1.72
N LEU A 11 7.25 9.59 1.67
CA LEU A 11 7.13 10.52 0.55
C LEU A 11 7.54 9.86 -0.79
N ALA A 12 8.60 9.06 -0.81
CA ALA A 12 9.02 8.31 -1.99
C ALA A 12 7.90 7.38 -2.51
N GLY A 13 7.15 6.75 -1.61
CA GLY A 13 5.99 5.93 -1.95
C GLY A 13 4.79 6.77 -2.42
N ALA A 14 4.49 7.86 -1.72
CA ALA A 14 3.35 8.73 -2.03
C ALA A 14 3.48 9.44 -3.38
N LEU A 15 4.72 9.74 -3.81
CA LEU A 15 5.01 10.33 -5.11
C LEU A 15 4.62 9.47 -6.31
N ARG A 16 4.19 8.21 -6.09
CA ARG A 16 3.58 7.38 -7.14
C ARG A 16 2.24 7.91 -7.67
N ASP A 17 1.63 8.89 -7.00
CA ASP A 17 0.48 9.63 -7.54
C ASP A 17 0.89 11.01 -8.12
N GLY A 18 2.20 11.25 -8.20
CA GLY A 18 2.80 12.54 -8.56
C GLY A 18 3.42 12.58 -9.95
N THR A 19 3.30 13.71 -10.63
CA THR A 19 4.03 14.01 -11.86
C THR A 19 5.18 14.97 -11.56
N VAL A 20 6.38 14.62 -11.98
CA VAL A 20 7.54 15.54 -11.97
C VAL A 20 7.71 16.10 -13.37
N VAL A 21 7.69 17.43 -13.49
CA VAL A 21 7.95 18.14 -14.73
C VAL A 21 9.27 18.87 -14.60
N ILE A 22 10.17 18.60 -15.53
CA ILE A 22 11.46 19.26 -15.65
C ILE A 22 11.52 19.85 -17.05
N ARG A 23 11.52 21.17 -17.13
CA ARG A 23 11.85 21.92 -18.34
C ARG A 23 13.02 22.83 -18.01
N SER A 24 14.20 22.48 -18.53
CA SER A 24 15.43 23.23 -18.29
C SER A 24 15.20 24.71 -18.63
N GLY A 25 15.47 25.60 -17.67
CA GLY A 25 15.25 27.05 -17.82
C GLY A 25 13.84 27.56 -17.51
N TYR A 26 12.84 26.69 -17.30
CA TYR A 26 11.43 27.12 -17.16
C TYR A 26 10.73 26.52 -15.94
N ASP A 27 10.54 25.19 -15.91
CA ASP A 27 9.65 24.55 -14.93
C ASP A 27 10.38 23.45 -14.17
N TYR A 28 10.46 23.59 -12.85
CA TYR A 28 10.86 22.53 -11.93
C TYR A 28 9.72 22.33 -10.95
N GLU A 29 8.82 21.39 -11.26
CA GLU A 29 7.64 21.18 -10.45
C GLU A 29 7.34 19.72 -10.16
N VAL A 30 6.78 19.52 -8.97
CA VAL A 30 6.11 18.28 -8.56
C VAL A 30 4.63 18.61 -8.42
N ARG A 31 3.78 17.82 -9.07
CA ARG A 31 2.33 17.95 -9.02
C ARG A 31 1.71 16.65 -8.53
N LEU A 32 0.90 16.73 -7.48
CA LEU A 32 0.12 15.62 -6.95
C LEU A 32 -1.35 15.97 -7.05
N ALA A 33 -2.13 15.22 -7.84
CA ALA A 33 -3.53 15.51 -8.13
C ALA A 33 -4.46 14.50 -7.46
N GLN A 34 -5.28 14.95 -6.52
CA GLN A 34 -6.07 14.06 -5.66
C GLN A 34 -7.47 14.56 -5.32
N LYS A 35 -8.35 13.62 -4.96
CA LYS A 35 -9.68 13.95 -4.46
C LYS A 35 -9.65 14.42 -3.00
N SER A 36 -8.75 13.87 -2.19
CA SER A 36 -8.59 14.25 -0.79
C SER A 36 -7.66 15.45 -0.68
N ARG A 37 -8.22 16.61 -0.33
CA ARG A 37 -7.43 17.80 0.01
C ARG A 37 -6.59 17.58 1.27
N GLU A 38 -7.19 16.93 2.28
CA GLU A 38 -6.53 16.62 3.55
C GLU A 38 -5.25 15.79 3.36
N TRP A 39 -5.26 14.81 2.45
CA TRP A 39 -4.05 14.05 2.16
C TRP A 39 -2.96 14.91 1.50
N LEU A 40 -3.35 15.85 0.63
CA LEU A 40 -2.40 16.80 0.05
C LEU A 40 -1.81 17.75 1.10
N GLU A 41 -2.59 18.14 2.12
CA GLU A 41 -2.09 18.93 3.26
C GLU A 41 -1.03 18.14 4.06
N VAL A 42 -1.28 16.84 4.31
CA VAL A 42 -0.27 15.94 4.92
C VAL A 42 1.02 15.89 4.08
N LEU A 43 0.90 15.77 2.75
CA LEU A 43 2.07 15.79 1.87
C LEU A 43 2.78 17.14 1.89
N ASN A 44 2.04 18.25 1.93
CA ASN A 44 2.59 19.60 1.96
C ASN A 44 3.40 19.85 3.24
N ASP A 45 2.92 19.36 4.38
CA ASP A 45 3.63 19.45 5.66
C ASP A 45 4.87 18.55 5.67
N LEU A 46 4.84 17.39 5.01
CA LEU A 46 6.04 16.56 4.81
C LEU A 46 7.08 17.28 3.97
N PHE A 47 6.68 17.93 2.88
CA PHE A 47 7.58 18.76 2.08
C PHE A 47 8.21 19.88 2.91
N ALA A 48 7.41 20.56 3.74
CA ALA A 48 7.88 21.59 4.65
C ALA A 48 8.94 21.07 5.64
N ARG A 49 8.69 19.91 6.25
CA ARG A 49 9.59 19.34 7.28
C ARG A 49 10.85 18.73 6.69
N ILE A 50 10.77 18.09 5.53
CA ILE A 50 11.91 17.42 4.89
C ILE A 50 12.81 18.42 4.16
N PHE A 51 12.21 19.38 3.44
CA PHE A 51 12.95 20.28 2.54
C PHE A 51 12.90 21.75 2.95
N GLY A 52 12.19 22.10 4.03
CA GLY A 52 12.00 23.50 4.43
C GLY A 52 11.09 24.28 3.48
N ARG A 53 10.31 23.59 2.64
CA ARG A 53 9.49 24.22 1.59
C ARG A 53 8.13 23.55 1.47
N SER A 54 7.08 24.34 1.60
CA SER A 54 5.72 23.98 1.22
C SER A 54 5.43 24.41 -0.22
N GLY A 55 4.40 23.83 -0.82
CA GLY A 55 3.81 24.31 -2.06
C GLY A 55 2.40 24.85 -1.87
N SER A 56 1.73 25.05 -3.00
CA SER A 56 0.36 25.56 -3.05
C SER A 56 -0.63 24.44 -3.34
N ILE A 57 -1.77 24.46 -2.64
CA ILE A 57 -2.89 23.55 -2.88
C ILE A 57 -4.03 24.36 -3.49
N TYR A 58 -4.48 23.95 -4.68
CA TYR A 58 -5.59 24.60 -5.38
C TYR A 58 -6.52 23.57 -6.02
N ARG A 59 -7.72 24.00 -6.40
CA ARG A 59 -8.73 23.15 -7.03
C ARG A 59 -8.69 23.32 -8.55
N GLU A 60 -8.64 22.20 -9.27
CA GLU A 60 -8.62 22.16 -10.72
C GLU A 60 -9.85 21.37 -11.23
N LYS A 61 -10.43 21.81 -12.35
CA LYS A 61 -11.53 21.12 -13.02
C LYS A 61 -11.01 20.52 -14.32
N ARG A 62 -11.25 19.23 -14.53
CA ARG A 62 -10.92 18.55 -15.78
C ARG A 62 -12.17 17.97 -16.40
N ARG A 63 -12.34 18.24 -17.69
CA ARG A 63 -13.40 17.65 -18.50
C ARG A 63 -12.90 16.28 -18.98
N GLY A 64 -13.63 15.22 -18.62
CA GLY A 64 -13.36 13.88 -19.11
C GLY A 64 -13.81 13.71 -20.57
N ALA A 65 -13.41 12.60 -21.20
CA ALA A 65 -13.79 12.26 -22.57
C ALA A 65 -15.33 12.19 -22.77
N SER A 66 -16.08 11.86 -21.72
CA SER A 66 -17.55 11.82 -21.73
C SER A 66 -18.22 13.18 -21.49
N GLY A 67 -17.47 14.28 -21.51
CA GLY A 67 -17.97 15.64 -21.20
C GLY A 67 -18.18 15.93 -19.70
N ALA A 68 -18.18 14.91 -18.84
CA ALA A 68 -18.33 15.06 -17.40
C ALA A 68 -17.17 15.86 -16.79
N VAL A 69 -17.50 16.91 -16.04
CA VAL A 69 -16.52 17.73 -15.32
C VAL A 69 -16.25 17.11 -13.95
N ARG A 70 -14.99 16.77 -13.69
CA ARG A 70 -14.54 16.32 -12.38
C ARG A 70 -13.61 17.37 -11.79
N ALA A 71 -13.83 17.68 -10.51
CA ALA A 71 -12.92 18.52 -9.75
C ALA A 71 -11.97 17.64 -8.92
N TYR A 72 -10.72 18.07 -8.84
CA TYR A 72 -9.70 17.52 -7.94
C TYR A 72 -8.90 18.67 -7.33
N TYR A 73 -8.14 18.36 -6.29
CA TYR A 73 -7.16 19.25 -5.71
C TYR A 73 -5.79 18.91 -6.27
N VAL A 74 -4.93 19.91 -6.38
CA VAL A 74 -3.55 19.76 -6.83
C VAL A 74 -2.65 20.39 -5.79
N LEU A 75 -1.70 19.62 -5.28
CA LEU A 75 -0.53 20.15 -4.59
C LEU A 75 0.56 20.40 -5.64
N ARG A 76 1.05 21.63 -5.70
CA ARG A 76 2.13 22.04 -6.59
C ARG A 76 3.31 22.53 -5.77
N ILE A 77 4.42 21.80 -5.84
CA ILE A 77 5.73 22.26 -5.37
C ILE A 77 6.48 22.81 -6.57
N PHE A 78 6.75 24.12 -6.59
CA PHE A 78 7.53 24.78 -7.65
C PHE A 78 8.83 25.30 -7.05
N ASP A 79 9.84 24.43 -6.96
CA ASP A 79 11.14 24.76 -6.38
C ASP A 79 12.22 23.88 -7.03
N LYS A 80 13.16 24.53 -7.75
CA LYS A 80 14.24 23.85 -8.46
C LYS A 80 15.13 23.00 -7.56
N ARG A 81 15.40 23.47 -6.34
CA ARG A 81 16.24 22.74 -5.39
C ARG A 81 15.52 21.50 -4.90
N VAL A 82 14.26 21.62 -4.50
CA VAL A 82 13.46 20.48 -4.03
C VAL A 82 13.33 19.42 -5.13
N VAL A 83 12.97 19.84 -6.35
CA VAL A 83 12.84 18.92 -7.49
C VAL A 83 14.18 18.25 -7.82
N GLY A 84 15.28 19.00 -7.83
CA GLY A 84 16.62 18.44 -8.04
C GLY A 84 17.01 17.41 -6.97
N GLU A 85 16.69 17.68 -5.70
CA GLU A 85 16.93 16.75 -4.60
C GLU A 85 16.08 15.48 -4.74
N LEU A 86 14.79 15.59 -5.09
CA LEU A 86 13.92 14.43 -5.32
C LEU A 86 14.43 13.55 -6.46
N ILE A 87 14.87 14.14 -7.57
CA ILE A 87 15.40 13.39 -8.71
C ILE A 87 16.62 12.57 -8.30
N ARG A 88 17.54 13.21 -7.58
CA ARG A 88 18.77 12.58 -7.09
C ARG A 88 18.49 11.50 -6.04
N LEU A 89 17.53 11.72 -5.14
CA LEU A 89 17.22 10.79 -4.05
C LEU A 89 16.39 9.59 -4.51
N PHE A 90 15.47 9.80 -5.46
CA PHE A 90 14.46 8.81 -5.83
C PHE A 90 14.61 8.26 -7.25
N ASP A 91 15.75 8.52 -7.90
CA ASP A 91 16.08 8.00 -9.23
C ASP A 91 14.95 8.30 -10.25
N ILE A 92 14.36 9.49 -10.17
CA ILE A 92 13.15 9.86 -10.91
C ILE A 92 13.46 9.96 -12.40
N ALA A 93 12.72 9.20 -13.22
CA ALA A 93 12.83 9.19 -14.67
C ALA A 93 11.50 9.58 -15.34
N THR A 94 11.46 10.49 -16.30
CA THR A 94 10.19 10.83 -16.98
C THR A 94 9.93 9.94 -18.21
N PRO A 95 8.68 9.50 -18.48
CA PRO A 95 7.45 9.66 -17.67
C PRO A 95 7.38 8.74 -16.44
N GLN A 96 6.44 9.03 -15.52
CA GLN A 96 6.27 8.35 -14.22
C GLN A 96 6.19 6.82 -14.30
N THR A 97 5.67 6.26 -15.39
CA THR A 97 5.62 4.80 -15.61
C THR A 97 6.99 4.13 -15.61
N ARG A 98 8.07 4.90 -15.80
CA ARG A 98 9.46 4.44 -15.74
C ARG A 98 10.05 4.46 -14.33
N TRP A 99 9.32 4.94 -13.32
CA TRP A 99 9.84 5.03 -11.96
C TRP A 99 9.88 3.64 -11.32
N GLY A 100 11.08 3.06 -11.22
CA GLY A 100 11.33 1.89 -10.40
C GLY A 100 11.35 2.24 -8.90
N THR A 101 11.55 1.23 -8.06
CA THR A 101 11.88 1.49 -6.64
C THR A 101 13.26 2.17 -6.56
N PRO A 102 13.38 3.31 -5.85
CA PRO A 102 14.65 3.99 -5.67
C PRO A 102 15.70 3.14 -4.98
N ASP A 103 16.97 3.32 -5.36
CA ASP A 103 18.09 2.60 -4.78
C ASP A 103 18.22 2.82 -3.27
N ILE A 104 17.96 4.05 -2.82
CA ILE A 104 17.98 4.40 -1.40
C ILE A 104 16.95 3.58 -0.59
N ILE A 105 15.83 3.20 -1.22
CA ILE A 105 14.79 2.35 -0.60
C ILE A 105 15.15 0.87 -0.70
N ARG A 106 15.76 0.42 -1.82
CA ARG A 106 16.18 -0.98 -1.97
C ARG A 106 17.21 -1.41 -0.93
N ARG A 107 18.06 -0.50 -0.52
CA ARG A 107 19.13 -0.72 0.47
C ARG A 107 18.67 -0.46 1.91
N ALA A 108 17.43 0.00 2.10
CA ALA A 108 16.91 0.35 3.41
C ALA A 108 16.48 -0.88 4.22
N GLY A 109 16.54 -0.77 5.54
CA GLY A 109 16.02 -1.78 6.45
C GLY A 109 14.49 -1.86 6.41
N ALA A 110 13.96 -3.00 6.87
CA ALA A 110 12.53 -3.31 6.83
C ALA A 110 11.65 -2.22 7.45
N ASP A 111 12.09 -1.58 8.54
CA ASP A 111 11.30 -0.53 9.21
C ASP A 111 11.14 0.72 8.35
N ILE A 112 12.17 1.13 7.62
CA ILE A 112 12.08 2.22 6.65
C ILE A 112 11.22 1.81 5.46
N VAL A 113 11.38 0.58 4.97
CA VAL A 113 10.59 0.06 3.84
C VAL A 113 9.10 0.05 4.16
N LYS A 114 8.68 -0.26 5.40
CA LYS A 114 7.26 -0.18 5.80
C LYS A 114 6.65 1.20 5.53
N HIS A 115 7.40 2.27 5.76
CA HIS A 115 6.93 3.63 5.46
C HIS A 115 6.79 3.87 3.95
N TYR A 116 7.74 3.39 3.14
CA TYR A 116 7.60 3.41 1.67
C TYR A 116 6.37 2.64 1.19
N VAL A 117 6.13 1.45 1.75
CA VAL A 117 4.94 0.64 1.42
C VAL A 117 3.65 1.38 1.80
N ARG A 118 3.60 2.07 2.96
CA ARG A 118 2.47 2.93 3.36
C ARG A 118 2.22 4.04 2.34
N GLY A 119 3.26 4.79 1.97
CA GLY A 119 3.13 5.88 0.99
C GLY A 119 2.66 5.38 -0.37
N PHE A 120 3.22 4.26 -0.83
CA PHE A 120 2.80 3.62 -2.07
C PHE A 120 1.34 3.17 -2.00
N PHE A 121 0.93 2.54 -0.89
CA PHE A 121 -0.45 2.15 -0.65
C PHE A 121 -1.38 3.37 -0.65
N ASP A 122 -0.95 4.50 -0.10
CA ASP A 122 -1.76 5.72 -0.06
C ASP A 122 -1.91 6.39 -1.43
N ALA A 123 -0.93 6.25 -2.30
CA ALA A 123 -1.02 6.65 -3.71
C ALA A 123 -1.89 5.67 -4.52
N GLU A 124 -1.46 4.41 -4.61
CA GLU A 124 -1.92 3.45 -5.64
C GLU A 124 -2.77 2.31 -5.08
N GLY A 125 -2.74 2.12 -3.77
CA GLY A 125 -3.41 1.00 -3.13
C GLY A 125 -4.93 1.03 -3.22
N GLY A 126 -5.53 -0.16 -3.28
CA GLY A 126 -6.97 -0.36 -3.37
C GLY A 126 -7.54 -1.14 -2.18
N LEU A 127 -8.83 -0.89 -1.95
CA LEU A 127 -9.67 -1.54 -0.95
C LEU A 127 -11.05 -1.80 -1.57
N PRO A 128 -11.91 -2.65 -1.00
CA PRO A 128 -13.32 -2.72 -1.35
C PRO A 128 -14.00 -1.36 -1.14
N LYS A 129 -14.85 -0.92 -2.08
CA LYS A 129 -15.52 0.40 -2.00
C LYS A 129 -16.30 0.56 -0.70
N ASP A 130 -17.08 -0.45 -0.33
CA ASP A 130 -17.73 -0.59 0.96
C ASP A 130 -17.23 -1.87 1.64
N PRO A 131 -16.26 -1.77 2.56
CA PRO A 131 -15.72 -2.92 3.28
C PRO A 131 -16.75 -3.69 4.11
N THR A 132 -17.85 -3.05 4.52
CA THR A 132 -18.87 -3.68 5.39
C THR A 132 -19.81 -4.60 4.63
N ARG A 133 -19.96 -4.38 3.32
CA ARG A 133 -20.83 -5.16 2.41
C ARG A 133 -20.03 -5.94 1.37
N ALA A 134 -18.71 -5.91 1.46
CA ALA A 134 -17.84 -6.52 0.46
C ALA A 134 -17.94 -8.05 0.51
N LYS A 135 -18.17 -8.68 -0.65
CA LYS A 135 -18.06 -10.14 -0.79
C LYS A 135 -16.62 -10.64 -0.62
N GLN A 136 -15.63 -9.77 -0.84
CA GLN A 136 -14.22 -10.09 -0.75
C GLN A 136 -13.49 -9.01 0.04
N HIS A 137 -12.75 -9.42 1.06
CA HIS A 137 -11.85 -8.58 1.83
C HIS A 137 -10.46 -8.63 1.21
N TYR A 138 -9.93 -7.47 0.84
CA TYR A 138 -8.59 -7.39 0.27
C TYR A 138 -7.95 -6.02 0.51
N ILE A 139 -6.62 -6.01 0.45
CA ILE A 139 -5.79 -4.82 0.23
C ILE A 139 -5.08 -5.06 -1.10
N SER A 140 -5.24 -4.20 -2.09
CA SER A 140 -4.58 -4.32 -3.40
C SER A 140 -3.45 -3.31 -3.55
N PHE A 141 -2.46 -3.72 -4.33
CA PHE A 141 -1.39 -2.87 -4.82
C PHE A 141 -1.39 -2.96 -6.33
N ASP A 142 -1.46 -1.81 -6.99
CA ASP A 142 -1.70 -1.67 -8.42
C ASP A 142 -0.67 -0.72 -9.01
N GLN A 143 0.03 -1.08 -10.10
CA GLN A 143 1.02 -0.18 -10.71
C GLN A 143 1.38 -0.62 -12.13
N ALA A 144 1.60 0.34 -13.04
CA ALA A 144 2.07 0.07 -14.39
C ALA A 144 3.52 -0.45 -14.41
N ASN A 145 4.36 0.05 -13.50
CA ASN A 145 5.73 -0.42 -13.33
C ASN A 145 5.79 -1.74 -12.53
N LEU A 146 6.16 -2.83 -13.22
CA LEU A 146 6.24 -4.17 -12.60
C LEU A 146 7.35 -4.28 -11.56
N ASP A 147 8.50 -3.64 -11.76
CA ASP A 147 9.63 -3.74 -10.83
C ASP A 147 9.28 -3.11 -9.48
N ALA A 148 8.70 -1.92 -9.47
CA ALA A 148 8.27 -1.26 -8.23
C ALA A 148 7.25 -2.13 -7.47
N LEU A 149 6.30 -2.74 -8.19
CA LEU A 149 5.30 -3.62 -7.59
C LEU A 149 5.91 -4.94 -7.07
N ALA A 150 6.82 -5.55 -7.84
CA ALA A 150 7.52 -6.78 -7.47
C ALA A 150 8.39 -6.58 -6.23
N PHE A 151 9.07 -5.43 -6.12
CA PHE A 151 9.81 -5.05 -4.93
C PHE A 151 8.90 -5.03 -3.70
N ILE A 152 7.78 -4.30 -3.73
CA ILE A 152 6.86 -4.22 -2.58
C ILE A 152 6.33 -5.59 -2.19
N ARG A 153 5.92 -6.40 -3.19
CA ARG A 153 5.48 -7.76 -2.94
C ARG A 153 6.54 -8.60 -2.24
N SER A 154 7.80 -8.52 -2.70
CA SER A 154 8.92 -9.26 -2.10
C SER A 154 9.20 -8.83 -0.66
N GLN A 155 9.13 -7.52 -0.38
CA GLN A 155 9.34 -6.96 0.95
C GLN A 155 8.22 -7.39 1.91
N LEU A 156 6.96 -7.34 1.48
CA LEU A 156 5.85 -7.88 2.26
C LEU A 156 6.02 -9.37 2.55
N ALA A 157 6.45 -10.17 1.56
CA ALA A 157 6.71 -11.59 1.77
C ALA A 157 7.85 -11.84 2.78
N GLN A 158 8.95 -11.09 2.70
CA GLN A 158 10.07 -11.14 3.65
C GLN A 158 9.64 -10.73 5.06
N MET A 159 8.71 -9.78 5.17
CA MET A 159 8.09 -9.41 6.45
C MET A 159 7.10 -10.46 6.98
N GLY A 160 6.83 -11.54 6.24
CA GLY A 160 5.96 -12.65 6.65
C GLY A 160 4.50 -12.54 6.20
N TYR A 161 4.15 -11.57 5.36
CA TYR A 161 2.83 -11.52 4.70
C TYR A 161 2.76 -12.58 3.59
N ARG A 162 1.55 -12.94 3.15
CA ARG A 162 1.34 -13.91 2.05
C ARG A 162 0.63 -13.27 0.86
N PRO A 163 1.29 -12.33 0.15
CA PRO A 163 0.70 -11.69 -1.01
C PRO A 163 0.43 -12.69 -2.14
N THR A 164 -0.65 -12.45 -2.87
CA THR A 164 -0.97 -13.24 -4.08
C THR A 164 0.15 -13.13 -5.12
N ARG A 165 0.08 -13.97 -6.16
CA ARG A 165 0.90 -13.77 -7.36
C ARG A 165 0.56 -12.43 -8.01
N ILE A 166 1.54 -11.83 -8.68
CA ILE A 166 1.32 -10.65 -9.51
C ILE A 166 0.59 -11.09 -10.78
N THR A 167 -0.47 -10.39 -11.12
CA THR A 167 -1.28 -10.62 -12.33
C THR A 167 -1.47 -9.31 -13.09
N LYS A 168 -1.60 -9.39 -14.41
CA LYS A 168 -1.91 -8.22 -15.24
C LYS A 168 -3.42 -7.97 -15.24
N THR A 169 -3.83 -6.75 -14.91
CA THR A 169 -5.23 -6.31 -14.86
C THR A 169 -5.37 -5.05 -15.71
N GLY A 170 -5.84 -5.20 -16.96
CA GLY A 170 -5.87 -4.08 -17.91
C GLY A 170 -4.44 -3.60 -18.23
N SER A 171 -4.17 -2.31 -18.01
CA SER A 171 -2.88 -1.68 -18.25
C SER A 171 -1.91 -1.72 -17.06
N VAL A 172 -2.32 -2.27 -15.92
CA VAL A 172 -1.52 -2.30 -14.69
C VAL A 172 -1.26 -3.73 -14.21
N TRP A 173 -0.21 -3.88 -13.41
CA TRP A 173 0.06 -5.09 -12.64
C TRP A 173 -0.57 -4.97 -11.26
N GLN A 174 -1.01 -6.08 -10.70
CA GLN A 174 -1.67 -6.12 -9.40
C GLN A 174 -1.23 -7.34 -8.57
N PHE A 175 -1.10 -7.16 -7.25
CA PHE A 175 -1.24 -8.25 -6.28
C PHE A 175 -2.13 -7.80 -5.12
N ARG A 176 -2.55 -8.75 -4.27
CA ARG A 176 -3.42 -8.49 -3.12
C ARG A 176 -2.94 -9.19 -1.86
N LEU A 177 -3.30 -8.64 -0.71
CA LEU A 177 -3.40 -9.33 0.56
C LEU A 177 -4.88 -9.68 0.78
N THR A 178 -5.21 -10.97 0.86
CA THR A 178 -6.60 -11.45 1.00
C THR A 178 -6.82 -12.22 2.30
N ARG A 179 -5.75 -12.63 2.96
CA ARG A 179 -5.84 -13.37 4.23
C ARG A 179 -6.18 -12.40 5.34
N ARG A 180 -7.11 -12.82 6.20
CA ARG A 180 -7.53 -12.05 7.36
C ARG A 180 -6.34 -11.62 8.24
N ALA A 181 -5.46 -12.55 8.59
CA ALA A 181 -4.28 -12.26 9.40
C ALA A 181 -3.39 -11.18 8.77
N ASP A 182 -3.14 -11.27 7.45
CA ASP A 182 -2.35 -10.28 6.72
C ASP A 182 -3.02 -8.91 6.69
N ILE A 183 -4.35 -8.85 6.51
CA ILE A 183 -5.10 -7.59 6.52
C ILE A 183 -5.07 -6.93 7.89
N MET A 184 -5.30 -7.69 8.96
CA MET A 184 -5.26 -7.18 10.33
C MET A 184 -3.85 -6.69 10.69
N ARG A 185 -2.83 -7.47 10.31
CA ARG A 185 -1.44 -7.11 10.52
C ARG A 185 -1.04 -5.87 9.72
N PHE A 186 -1.47 -5.77 8.46
CA PHE A 186 -1.20 -4.61 7.62
C PHE A 186 -1.75 -3.34 8.25
N LYS A 187 -3.00 -3.35 8.75
CA LYS A 187 -3.60 -2.20 9.42
C LYS A 187 -2.77 -1.72 10.61
N ASN A 188 -2.26 -2.65 11.41
CA ASN A 188 -1.55 -2.33 12.66
C ASN A 188 -0.08 -1.93 12.43
N GLU A 189 0.62 -2.59 11.49
CA GLU A 189 2.05 -2.36 11.27
C GLU A 189 2.33 -1.33 10.18
N ILE A 190 1.53 -1.32 9.10
CA ILE A 190 1.74 -0.45 7.94
C ILE A 190 0.67 0.63 7.91
N GLY A 191 -0.62 0.33 7.90
CA GLY A 191 -1.69 1.32 7.97
C GLY A 191 -1.72 2.31 6.78
N SER A 192 -2.27 3.50 7.00
CA SER A 192 -2.47 4.54 5.98
C SER A 192 -2.50 5.92 6.63
N TRP A 193 -1.92 6.91 5.96
CA TRP A 193 -2.04 8.34 6.28
C TRP A 193 -3.04 9.05 5.37
N HIS A 194 -3.48 8.43 4.28
CA HIS A 194 -4.59 8.93 3.47
C HIS A 194 -5.92 8.78 4.25
N PRO A 195 -6.65 9.86 4.55
CA PRO A 195 -7.84 9.82 5.43
C PRO A 195 -8.91 8.81 5.01
N GLU A 196 -9.27 8.81 3.71
CA GLU A 196 -10.25 7.86 3.19
C GLU A 196 -9.79 6.38 3.26
N LYS A 197 -8.52 6.10 2.96
CA LYS A 197 -7.97 4.74 3.02
C LYS A 197 -7.84 4.28 4.47
N LYS A 198 -7.41 5.15 5.38
CA LYS A 198 -7.43 4.90 6.83
C LYS A 198 -8.83 4.53 7.30
N ARG A 199 -9.85 5.34 6.99
CA ARG A 199 -11.25 5.05 7.33
C ARG A 199 -11.71 3.69 6.80
N ARG A 200 -11.38 3.38 5.55
CA ARG A 200 -11.78 2.12 4.91
C ARG A 200 -11.02 0.91 5.46
N LEU A 201 -9.76 1.07 5.88
CA LEU A 201 -9.02 0.05 6.62
C LEU A 201 -9.67 -0.21 8.00
N ASP A 202 -10.09 0.84 8.70
CA ASP A 202 -10.78 0.70 9.99
C ASP A 202 -12.12 -0.06 9.82
N LEU A 203 -12.89 0.24 8.78
CA LEU A 203 -14.11 -0.50 8.44
C LEU A 203 -13.85 -1.96 8.04
N LEU A 204 -12.81 -2.20 7.24
CA LEU A 204 -12.40 -3.55 6.83
C LEU A 204 -11.96 -4.39 8.04
N TYR A 205 -11.24 -3.78 8.97
CA TYR A 205 -10.86 -4.44 10.22
C TYR A 205 -12.08 -4.79 11.07
N ALA A 206 -13.01 -3.84 11.23
CA ALA A 206 -14.25 -4.08 11.98
C ALA A 206 -15.12 -5.18 11.35
N SER A 207 -15.21 -5.26 10.01
CA SER A 207 -15.98 -6.32 9.35
C SER A 207 -15.37 -7.70 9.56
N LEU A 208 -14.02 -7.80 9.58
CA LEU A 208 -13.30 -9.02 9.91
C LEU A 208 -13.42 -9.40 11.39
N GLY A 209 -13.45 -8.43 12.31
CA GLY A 209 -13.64 -8.67 13.74
C GLY A 209 -15.05 -9.18 14.08
N ARG A 210 -16.10 -8.66 13.42
CA ARG A 210 -17.48 -9.11 13.65
C ARG A 210 -17.74 -10.55 13.22
N GLN A 211 -16.96 -11.09 12.27
CA GLN A 211 -17.07 -12.50 11.91
C GLN A 211 -16.76 -13.45 13.09
N ASP A 212 -15.97 -13.01 14.08
CA ASP A 212 -15.68 -13.81 15.28
C ASP A 212 -16.89 -13.93 16.21
N LEU A 213 -17.73 -12.90 16.28
CA LEU A 213 -18.92 -12.88 17.14
C LEU A 213 -20.07 -13.68 16.53
N LEU A 214 -20.13 -13.78 15.20
CA LEU A 214 -21.15 -14.54 14.49
C LEU A 214 -20.77 -16.01 14.28
N PHE A 215 -19.47 -16.32 14.26
CA PHE A 215 -18.95 -17.67 14.15
C PHE A 215 -17.79 -17.84 15.13
N PRO A 216 -18.06 -17.93 16.46
CA PRO A 216 -17.02 -18.31 17.40
C PRO A 216 -16.46 -19.65 16.92
N SER A 217 -15.14 -19.73 16.82
CA SER A 217 -14.45 -20.99 16.52
C SER A 217 -14.98 -22.01 17.52
N SER A 218 -15.70 -23.04 17.05
CA SER A 218 -16.07 -24.15 17.93
C SER A 218 -14.78 -24.62 18.59
N PRO A 219 -14.77 -24.78 19.93
CA PRO A 219 -13.61 -25.35 20.58
C PRO A 219 -13.30 -26.67 19.88
N LEU A 220 -12.04 -26.82 19.47
CA LEU A 220 -11.50 -28.09 19.00
C LEU A 220 -12.00 -29.17 19.95
N HIS A 221 -12.77 -30.11 19.40
CA HIS A 221 -13.14 -31.33 20.12
C HIS A 221 -11.88 -31.91 20.76
N PRO A 222 -11.89 -32.25 22.06
CA PRO A 222 -10.79 -33.02 22.63
C PRO A 222 -10.66 -34.27 21.79
N SER A 223 -9.43 -34.53 21.34
CA SER A 223 -8.96 -35.78 20.73
C SER A 223 -9.85 -36.97 21.11
N ALA A 224 -10.63 -37.45 20.15
CA ALA A 224 -11.29 -38.74 20.24
C ALA A 224 -10.18 -39.76 20.47
N GLN A 225 -10.13 -40.32 21.68
CA GLN A 225 -9.33 -41.48 21.99
C GLN A 225 -9.75 -42.59 21.02
N LEU A 226 -8.80 -43.05 20.20
CA LEU A 226 -8.99 -44.25 19.41
C LEU A 226 -9.36 -45.39 20.37
N PRO A 227 -10.41 -46.19 20.08
CA PRO A 227 -10.70 -47.35 20.88
C PRO A 227 -9.51 -48.32 20.85
N PRO A 228 -9.22 -49.02 21.96
CA PRO A 228 -8.16 -50.02 21.97
C PRO A 228 -8.46 -51.12 20.94
N PRO A 229 -7.41 -51.72 20.34
CA PRO A 229 -7.58 -52.81 19.39
C PRO A 229 -8.26 -54.02 20.05
N PRO A 230 -9.06 -54.79 19.29
CA PRO A 230 -9.76 -55.94 19.83
C PRO A 230 -8.78 -57.01 20.31
N GLU A 231 -9.03 -57.55 21.51
CA GLU A 231 -8.34 -58.71 22.05
C GLU A 231 -8.50 -59.90 21.09
N LEU A 232 -7.36 -60.44 20.63
CA LEU A 232 -7.32 -61.70 19.90
C LEU A 232 -7.65 -62.85 20.86
N ALA A 233 -8.88 -63.33 20.78
CA ALA A 233 -9.29 -64.56 21.42
C ALA A 233 -8.55 -65.77 20.81
N GLY A 234 -7.79 -66.46 21.66
CA GLY A 234 -7.68 -67.92 21.72
C GLY A 234 -7.29 -68.69 20.45
N GLY A 235 -6.02 -69.08 20.38
CA GLY A 235 -5.55 -70.21 19.57
C GLY A 235 -4.84 -71.23 20.44
N HIS A 236 -5.60 -72.18 21.00
CA HIS A 236 -5.06 -73.44 21.50
C HIS A 236 -4.38 -74.18 20.36
N HIS A 237 -3.09 -74.49 20.50
CA HIS A 237 -2.49 -75.64 19.81
C HIS A 237 -1.98 -76.63 20.85
N LYS A 238 -2.67 -77.78 20.92
CA LYS A 238 -2.11 -79.05 21.33
C LYS A 238 -1.20 -79.55 20.21
N GLY A 239 -0.05 -80.12 20.57
CA GLY A 239 0.93 -80.75 19.70
C GLY A 239 2.31 -80.64 20.29
#